data_AF-A0A1C3NYD5-F1
#
_entry.id   AF-A0A1C3NYD5-F1
#
_cell.length_a   1.000
_cell.length_b   1.000
_cell.length_c   1.000
_cell.angle_alpha   90.00
_cell.angle_beta   90.00
_cell.angle_gamma   90.00
#
_symmetry.space_group_name_H-M   'P 1'
#
loop_
_entity.id
_entity.type
_entity.pdbx_description
1 polymer ?
#
loop_
_entity_poly.entity_id
_entity_poly.type
_entity_poly.pdbx_seq_one_letter_code
_entity_poly.pdbx_strand_id
1 'polypeptide(L)'
;MLSVPAALVGRWEGVVSQPGAHPDKYPIRLELRNGRIGEVVGSVAYPTFPCSGSLTLIVGGDETRVQEKINDGESRCADNGEIRLYSQSDGTLRWEYYYAPGIGDASRPAGSAVLSRY
;
A
#
# COMPACT_ATOMS: atom_id res chain seq x y z
N MET A 1 -2.86 -15.63 -16.20
CA MET A 1 -2.11 -15.18 -15.01
C MET A 1 -2.80 -13.96 -14.46
N LEU A 2 -3.02 -13.90 -13.15
CA LEU A 2 -3.64 -12.73 -12.51
C LEU A 2 -2.64 -11.56 -12.52
N SER A 3 -3.11 -10.37 -12.89
CA SER A 3 -2.34 -9.13 -13.00
C SER A 3 -2.97 -8.04 -12.13
N VAL A 4 -2.33 -6.88 -12.05
CA VAL A 4 -2.98 -5.68 -11.50
C VAL A 4 -4.23 -5.37 -12.33
N PRO A 5 -5.42 -5.20 -11.71
CA PRO A 5 -6.62 -4.75 -12.39
C PRO A 5 -6.45 -3.34 -12.97
N ALA A 6 -6.95 -3.11 -14.18
CA ALA A 6 -6.86 -1.80 -14.84
C ALA A 6 -7.46 -0.66 -14.00
N ALA A 7 -8.50 -0.94 -13.21
CA ALA A 7 -9.13 0.03 -12.31
C ALA A 7 -8.18 0.54 -11.21
N LEU A 8 -7.15 -0.23 -10.82
CA LEU A 8 -6.18 0.18 -9.81
C LEU A 8 -4.97 0.92 -10.39
N VAL A 9 -4.72 0.80 -11.71
CA VAL A 9 -3.57 1.46 -12.35
C VAL A 9 -3.73 2.98 -12.30
N GLY A 10 -2.62 3.66 -11.99
CA GLY A 10 -2.55 5.11 -11.89
C GLY A 10 -1.94 5.60 -10.59
N ARG A 11 -2.18 6.87 -10.30
CA ARG A 11 -1.69 7.56 -9.11
C ARG A 11 -2.84 7.80 -8.14
N TRP A 12 -2.54 7.62 -6.86
CA TRP A 12 -3.50 7.67 -5.78
C TRP A 12 -2.90 8.37 -4.57
N GLU A 13 -3.69 9.16 -3.88
CA GLU A 13 -3.31 9.79 -2.62
C GLU A 13 -4.46 9.80 -1.62
N GLY A 14 -4.12 9.92 -0.35
CA GLY A 14 -5.08 9.99 0.74
C GLY A 14 -4.39 10.03 2.09
N VAL A 15 -5.17 9.95 3.16
CA VAL A 15 -4.67 10.03 4.53
C VAL A 15 -4.91 8.69 5.23
N VAL A 16 -3.83 8.08 5.67
CA VAL A 16 -3.88 6.87 6.49
C VAL A 16 -4.28 7.22 7.91
N SER A 17 -5.13 6.39 8.50
CA SER A 17 -5.36 6.32 9.94
C SER A 17 -4.68 5.05 10.47
N GLN A 18 -3.66 5.21 11.30
CA GLN A 18 -2.87 4.12 11.89
C GLN A 18 -2.80 4.29 13.42
N PRO A 19 -3.73 3.67 14.17
CA PRO A 19 -3.74 3.77 15.62
C PRO A 19 -2.41 3.30 16.23
N GLY A 20 -1.84 4.13 17.11
CA GLY A 20 -0.55 3.85 17.77
C GLY A 20 0.68 4.39 17.03
N ALA A 21 0.55 4.82 15.77
CA ALA A 21 1.59 5.59 15.08
C ALA A 21 1.62 7.04 15.58
N HIS A 22 2.75 7.72 15.39
CA HIS A 22 2.95 9.12 15.78
C HIS A 22 3.58 9.92 14.63
N PRO A 23 2.80 10.76 13.91
CA PRO A 23 1.35 10.97 14.07
C PRO A 23 0.53 9.72 13.70
N ASP A 24 -0.68 9.63 14.27
CA ASP A 24 -1.64 8.55 14.02
C ASP A 24 -2.36 8.71 12.68
N LYS A 25 -2.20 9.88 12.04
CA LYS A 25 -2.67 10.17 10.69
C LYS A 25 -1.58 10.80 9.84
N TYR A 26 -1.46 10.35 8.60
CA TYR A 26 -0.44 10.86 7.68
C TYR A 26 -0.84 10.65 6.22
N PRO A 27 -0.43 11.56 5.31
CA PRO A 27 -0.66 11.40 3.88
C PRO A 27 0.16 10.24 3.33
N ILE A 28 -0.38 9.59 2.29
CA ILE A 28 0.34 8.64 1.45
C ILE A 28 0.14 8.97 -0.01
N ARG A 29 1.12 8.59 -0.83
CA ARG A 29 1.03 8.58 -2.28
C ARG A 29 1.39 7.21 -2.80
N LEU A 30 0.58 6.69 -3.70
CA LEU A 30 0.69 5.36 -4.28
C LEU A 30 0.67 5.50 -5.80
N GLU A 31 1.61 4.86 -6.48
CA GLU A 31 1.62 4.72 -7.94
C GLU A 31 1.59 3.23 -8.30
N LEU A 32 0.62 2.84 -9.11
CA LEU A 32 0.43 1.48 -9.59
C LEU A 32 0.48 1.44 -11.11
N ARG A 33 1.14 0.41 -11.62
CA ARG A 33 1.35 0.13 -13.05
C ARG A 33 0.85 -1.29 -13.34
N ASN A 34 0.64 -1.58 -14.62
CA ASN A 34 0.36 -2.95 -15.04
C ASN A 34 1.55 -3.84 -14.74
N GLY A 35 1.26 -5.09 -14.38
CA GLY A 35 2.25 -6.15 -14.18
C GLY A 35 1.62 -7.41 -13.62
N ARG A 36 2.43 -8.46 -13.51
CA ARG A 36 2.04 -9.80 -13.07
C ARG A 36 2.57 -10.12 -11.68
N ILE A 37 2.07 -11.21 -11.10
CA ILE A 37 2.54 -11.72 -9.82
C ILE A 37 4.06 -11.95 -9.88
N GLY A 38 4.77 -11.48 -8.86
CA GLY A 38 6.23 -11.51 -8.74
C GLY A 38 6.95 -10.30 -9.32
N GLU A 39 6.28 -9.43 -10.08
CA GLU A 39 6.86 -8.22 -10.65
C GLU A 39 6.68 -7.02 -9.71
N VAL A 40 7.61 -6.07 -9.77
CA VAL A 40 7.42 -4.74 -9.16
C VAL A 40 6.38 -3.98 -10.00
N VAL A 41 5.22 -3.72 -9.40
CA VAL A 41 4.07 -3.11 -10.07
C VAL A 41 3.78 -1.70 -9.59
N GLY A 42 4.56 -1.16 -8.66
CA GLY A 42 4.31 0.17 -8.15
C GLY A 42 5.31 0.66 -7.12
N SER A 43 4.99 1.82 -6.57
CA SER A 43 5.73 2.46 -5.50
C SER A 43 4.78 3.17 -4.54
N VAL A 44 5.21 3.31 -3.29
CA VAL A 44 4.51 4.06 -2.26
C VAL A 44 5.47 5.06 -1.60
N ALA A 45 4.94 6.20 -1.20
CA ALA A 45 5.66 7.23 -0.48
C ALA A 45 4.84 7.70 0.74
N TYR A 46 5.57 7.93 1.83
CA TYR A 46 5.07 8.41 3.11
C TYR A 46 5.73 9.76 3.44
N PRO A 47 5.20 10.90 2.95
CA PRO A 47 5.87 12.20 3.03
C PRO A 47 6.18 12.65 4.47
N THR A 48 5.37 12.27 5.44
CA THR A 48 5.57 12.62 6.86
C THR A 48 6.80 11.93 7.47
N PHE A 49 7.13 10.72 7.02
CA PHE A 49 8.21 9.89 7.59
C PHE A 49 9.46 9.81 6.70
N PRO A 50 9.57 10.73 5.73
CA PRO A 50 10.31 10.57 4.47
C PRO A 50 10.74 9.13 4.14
N CYS A 51 9.74 8.26 3.94
CA CYS A 51 9.96 6.88 3.50
C CYS A 51 9.39 6.66 2.11
N SER A 52 10.03 5.79 1.32
CA SER A 52 9.50 5.30 0.06
C SER A 52 9.85 3.84 -0.16
N GLY A 53 8.96 3.12 -0.83
CA GLY A 53 9.11 1.69 -1.09
C GLY A 53 8.60 1.26 -2.45
N SER A 54 9.09 0.11 -2.90
CA SER A 54 8.61 -0.61 -4.08
C SER A 54 7.50 -1.59 -3.69
N LEU A 55 6.60 -1.86 -4.63
CA LEU A 55 5.46 -2.75 -4.43
C LEU A 55 5.52 -3.91 -5.42
N THR A 56 5.68 -5.12 -4.90
CA THR A 56 5.70 -6.36 -5.70
C THR A 56 4.34 -7.04 -5.66
N LEU A 57 3.77 -7.41 -6.80
CA LEU A 57 2.45 -8.06 -6.83
C LEU A 57 2.54 -9.49 -6.27
N ILE A 58 1.72 -9.81 -5.26
CA ILE A 58 1.58 -11.17 -4.71
C ILE A 58 0.29 -11.82 -5.22
N VAL A 59 -0.81 -11.05 -5.25
CA VAL A 59 -2.13 -11.50 -5.69
C VAL A 59 -2.75 -10.43 -6.57
N GLY A 60 -3.27 -10.82 -7.75
CA GLY A 60 -4.02 -9.92 -8.63
C GLY A 60 -5.52 -10.22 -8.63
N GLY A 61 -6.33 -9.33 -9.20
CA GLY A 61 -7.79 -9.44 -9.23
C GLY A 61 -8.48 -8.55 -8.18
N ASP A 62 -9.68 -8.94 -7.75
CA ASP A 62 -10.54 -8.10 -6.91
C ASP A 62 -9.95 -7.78 -5.53
N GLU A 63 -9.19 -8.72 -4.96
CA GLU A 63 -8.36 -8.49 -3.77
C GLU A 63 -6.89 -8.46 -4.19
N THR A 64 -6.46 -7.31 -4.75
CA THR A 64 -5.07 -7.14 -5.15
C THR A 64 -4.20 -6.96 -3.91
N ARG A 65 -3.14 -7.77 -3.80
CA ARG A 65 -2.18 -7.72 -2.69
C ARG A 65 -0.78 -7.48 -3.21
N VAL A 66 -0.09 -6.52 -2.60
CA VAL A 66 1.29 -6.19 -2.93
C VAL A 66 2.17 -6.28 -1.68
N GLN A 67 3.38 -6.79 -1.86
CA GLN A 67 4.42 -6.77 -0.84
C GLN A 67 5.12 -5.43 -0.91
N GLU A 68 5.14 -4.68 0.18
CA GLU A 68 5.98 -3.51 0.30
C GLU A 68 7.42 -3.92 0.62
N LYS A 69 8.36 -3.22 -0.01
CA LYS A 69 9.75 -3.13 0.43
C LYS A 69 10.15 -1.66 0.49
N ILE A 70 10.43 -1.15 1.68
CA ILE A 70 10.97 0.20 1.91
C ILE A 70 12.40 0.23 1.35
N ASN A 71 12.68 1.20 0.49
CA ASN A 71 14.00 1.41 -0.11
C ASN A 71 14.70 2.65 0.49
N ASP A 72 13.91 3.60 1.00
CA ASP A 72 14.41 4.81 1.65
C ASP A 72 13.71 5.00 2.99
N GLY A 73 14.48 5.34 4.04
CA GLY A 73 13.93 5.59 5.37
C GLY A 73 13.59 4.33 6.17
N GLU A 74 14.24 3.19 5.89
CA GLU A 74 14.03 1.89 6.56
C GLU A 74 14.05 1.97 8.11
N SER A 75 14.86 2.86 8.69
CA SER A 75 14.91 3.04 10.16
C SER A 75 13.69 3.76 10.75
N ARG A 76 12.80 4.31 9.91
CA ARG A 76 11.64 5.14 10.30
C ARG A 76 10.31 4.48 9.99
N CYS A 77 10.28 3.51 9.09
CA CYS A 77 9.06 2.84 8.64
C CYS A 77 9.18 1.33 8.81
N ALA A 78 8.07 0.68 9.13
CA ALA A 78 8.02 -0.77 9.13
C ALA A 78 8.19 -1.29 7.69
N ASP A 79 9.10 -2.23 7.51
CA ASP A 79 9.41 -2.81 6.20
C ASP A 79 8.77 -4.20 6.05
N ASN A 80 8.66 -4.66 4.80
CA ASN A 80 8.12 -5.97 4.43
C ASN A 80 6.65 -6.19 4.85
N GLY A 81 5.86 -5.12 4.95
CA GLY A 81 4.41 -5.22 5.17
C GLY A 81 3.62 -5.60 3.91
N GLU A 82 2.47 -6.22 4.09
CA GLU A 82 1.52 -6.49 3.01
C GLU A 82 0.53 -5.32 2.88
N ILE A 83 0.31 -4.86 1.65
CA ILE A 83 -0.73 -3.88 1.33
C ILE A 83 -1.84 -4.58 0.54
N ARG A 84 -3.09 -4.40 0.97
CA ARG A 84 -4.28 -4.84 0.26
C ARG A 84 -5.01 -3.66 -0.38
N LEU A 85 -5.42 -3.86 -1.62
CA LEU A 85 -5.99 -2.84 -2.48
C LEU A 85 -7.36 -3.32 -3.00
N TYR A 86 -8.38 -2.51 -2.77
CA TYR A 86 -9.73 -2.80 -3.20
C TYR A 86 -10.28 -1.62 -4.00
N SER A 87 -10.57 -1.84 -5.29
CA SER A 87 -11.28 -0.84 -6.09
C SER A 87 -12.69 -0.66 -5.52
N GLN A 88 -13.12 0.58 -5.36
CA GLN A 88 -14.47 0.92 -4.94
C GLN A 88 -15.33 1.34 -6.15
N SER A 89 -16.65 1.24 -6.03
CA SER A 89 -17.59 1.60 -7.09
C SER A 89 -17.66 3.10 -7.38
N ASP A 90 -17.25 3.94 -6.43
CA ASP A 90 -17.15 5.39 -6.57
C ASP A 90 -15.83 5.86 -7.23
N GLY A 91 -14.99 4.92 -7.66
CA GLY A 91 -13.70 5.19 -8.28
C GLY A 91 -12.57 5.48 -7.29
N THR A 92 -12.80 5.35 -5.99
CA THR A 92 -11.75 5.41 -4.96
C THR A 92 -11.06 4.05 -4.80
N LEU A 93 -9.93 4.06 -4.10
CA LEU A 93 -9.16 2.87 -3.76
C LEU A 93 -9.11 2.73 -2.23
N ARG A 94 -9.61 1.62 -1.69
CA ARG A 94 -9.36 1.29 -0.28
C ARG A 94 -7.99 0.66 -0.17
N TRP A 95 -7.18 1.22 0.70
CA TRP A 95 -5.82 0.79 1.01
C TRP A 95 -5.76 0.31 2.45
N GLU A 96 -5.16 -0.84 2.67
CA GLU A 96 -4.96 -1.43 4.01
C GLU A 96 -3.57 -1.99 4.13
N TYR A 97 -2.90 -1.70 5.24
CA TYR A 97 -1.56 -2.19 5.54
C TYR A 97 -1.56 -3.17 6.69
N TYR A 98 -0.83 -4.26 6.51
CA TYR A 98 -0.64 -5.33 7.48
C TYR A 98 0.85 -5.48 7.77
N TYR A 99 1.22 -5.55 9.05
CA TYR A 99 2.61 -5.77 9.44
C TYR A 99 3.13 -7.11 8.93
N ALA A 100 4.43 -7.16 8.64
CA ALA A 100 5.12 -8.43 8.43
C ALA A 100 5.00 -9.33 9.68
N PRO A 101 4.94 -10.67 9.51
CA PRO A 101 4.97 -11.59 10.64
C PRO A 101 6.18 -11.32 11.56
N GLY A 102 5.93 -11.24 12.87
CA GLY A 102 6.97 -10.97 13.86
C GLY A 102 7.28 -9.49 14.12
N ILE A 103 6.75 -8.56 13.31
CA ILE A 103 6.84 -7.11 13.57
C ILE A 103 5.61 -6.63 14.34
N GLY A 104 4.42 -7.09 13.96
CA GLY A 104 3.17 -6.69 14.59
C GLY A 104 2.04 -7.69 14.36
N ASP A 105 0.82 -7.31 14.75
CA ASP A 105 -0.37 -8.12 14.54
C ASP A 105 -0.78 -8.12 13.06
N ALA A 106 -0.48 -9.21 12.35
CA ALA A 106 -0.81 -9.39 10.94
C ALA A 106 -2.26 -9.87 10.71
N SER A 107 -3.06 -10.09 11.77
CA SER A 107 -4.45 -10.58 11.63
C SER A 107 -5.46 -9.49 11.27
N ARG A 108 -5.08 -8.22 11.42
CA ARG A 108 -5.91 -7.05 11.15
C ARG A 108 -5.07 -5.93 10.52
N PRO A 109 -5.69 -5.01 9.76
CA PRO A 109 -4.94 -3.89 9.20
C PRO A 109 -4.43 -3.01 10.34
N ALA A 110 -3.15 -2.68 10.30
CA ALA A 110 -2.53 -1.73 11.21
C ALA A 110 -2.88 -0.29 10.83
N GLY A 111 -2.96 0.00 9.54
CA GLY A 111 -3.38 1.29 9.00
C GLY A 111 -4.30 1.12 7.79
N SER A 112 -5.18 2.08 7.58
CA SER A 112 -6.07 2.09 6.42
C SER A 112 -6.34 3.50 5.89
N ALA A 113 -6.68 3.58 4.60
CA ALA A 113 -7.04 4.81 3.93
C ALA A 113 -8.04 4.55 2.80
N VAL A 114 -8.81 5.59 2.46
CA VAL A 114 -9.48 5.70 1.16
C VAL A 114 -8.68 6.70 0.33
N LEU A 115 -8.25 6.27 -0.85
CA LEU A 115 -7.42 7.04 -1.75
C LEU A 115 -8.20 7.51 -2.96
N SER A 116 -7.88 8.72 -3.41
CA SER A 116 -8.43 9.35 -4.60
C SER A 116 -7.33 9.52 -5.65
N ARG A 117 -7.72 9.59 -6.92
CA ARG A 117 -6.77 9.82 -8.02
C ARG A 117 -6.24 11.26 -8.00
N TYR A 118 -4.99 11.43 -8.44
CA TYR A 118 -4.36 12.74 -8.67
C TYR A 118 -3.42 12.72 -9.89
#